data_AF-A0A7Z0LIW4-F1
#
_entry.id   AF-A0A7Z0LIW4-F1
#
_cell.length_a   1.000
_cell.length_b   1.000
_cell.length_c   1.000
_cell.angle_alpha   90.00
_cell.angle_beta   90.00
_cell.angle_gamma   90.00
#
_symmetry.space_group_name_H-M   'P 1'
#
loop_
_entity.id
_entity.type
_entity.pdbx_description
1 polymer ?
#
loop_
_entity_poly.entity_id
_entity_poly.type
_entity_poly.pdbx_seq_one_letter_code
_entity_poly.pdbx_strand_id
1 'polypeptide(L)'
;MSQAITNISAYEVIYDLIPKLNTMKKEVNTTLKVMVEKCKTAEQKARYESLQQEFELELMMIRLNLEHLLNRYETELEAVAQDKRRDVYLALDSHEATAIESAKSLYQRLQALTQTER
;
A
#
# COMPACT_ATOMS: atom_id res chain seq x y z
N MET A 1 25.99 -6.51 -10.46
CA MET A 1 24.83 -5.78 -11.00
C MET A 1 24.63 -4.56 -10.14
N SER A 2 24.68 -3.36 -10.72
CA SER A 2 24.49 -2.11 -9.97
C SER A 2 23.02 -2.05 -9.55
N GLN A 3 22.73 -2.12 -8.25
CA GLN A 3 21.39 -1.78 -7.75
C GLN A 3 21.09 -0.36 -8.20
N ALA A 4 20.05 -0.18 -9.02
CA ALA A 4 19.54 1.15 -9.29
C ALA A 4 19.11 1.73 -7.95
N ILE A 5 19.68 2.88 -7.57
CA ILE A 5 19.25 3.59 -6.38
C ILE A 5 17.87 4.15 -6.72
N THR A 6 16.82 3.49 -6.21
CA THR A 6 15.46 4.00 -6.30
C THR A 6 15.32 5.06 -5.22
N ASN A 7 14.92 6.27 -5.60
CA ASN A 7 14.65 7.35 -4.67
C ASN A 7 13.16 7.68 -4.67
N ILE A 8 12.64 8.11 -3.52
CA ILE A 8 11.29 8.65 -3.37
C ILE A 8 11.36 10.01 -2.67
N SER A 9 10.49 10.95 -3.03
CA SER A 9 10.38 12.21 -2.30
C SER A 9 9.74 11.99 -0.92
N ALA A 10 10.27 12.63 0.13
CA ALA A 10 9.67 12.61 1.46
C ALA A 10 8.23 13.17 1.44
N TYR A 11 7.98 14.18 0.59
CA TYR A 11 6.62 14.67 0.33
C TYR A 11 5.71 13.57 -0.24
N GLU A 12 6.19 12.81 -1.23
CA GLU A 12 5.43 11.71 -1.84
C GLU A 12 5.08 10.64 -0.80
N VAL A 13 6.00 10.30 0.11
CA VAL A 13 5.75 9.34 1.19
C VAL A 13 4.58 9.78 2.08
N ILE A 14 4.61 11.03 2.58
CA ILE A 14 3.65 11.54 3.56
C ILE A 14 2.29 11.85 2.93
N TYR A 15 2.29 12.49 1.77
CA TYR A 15 1.08 13.08 1.20
C TYR A 15 0.45 12.24 0.10
N ASP A 16 1.14 11.22 -0.41
CA ASP A 16 0.60 10.34 -1.43
C ASP A 16 0.56 8.87 -0.98
N LEU A 17 1.72 8.28 -0.70
CA LEU A 17 1.84 6.85 -0.44
C LEU A 17 1.08 6.40 0.82
N ILE A 18 1.37 7.01 1.98
CA ILE A 18 0.71 6.66 3.25
C ILE A 18 -0.82 6.85 3.17
N PRO A 19 -1.35 8.00 2.68
CA PRO A 19 -2.78 8.18 2.49
C PRO A 19 -3.41 7.12 1.59
N LYS A 20 -2.79 6.80 0.43
CA LYS A 20 -3.27 5.76 -0.48
C LYS A 20 -3.32 4.39 0.20
N LEU A 21 -2.31 4.02 0.96
CA LEU A 21 -2.28 2.76 1.72
C LEU A 21 -3.40 2.64 2.75
N ASN A 22 -3.68 3.75 3.45
CA ASN A 22 -4.77 3.79 4.42
C ASN A 22 -6.15 3.70 3.74
N THR A 23 -6.32 4.34 2.59
CA THR A 23 -7.53 4.24 1.77
C THR A 23 -7.71 2.82 1.24
N MET A 24 -6.66 2.23 0.66
CA MET A 24 -6.70 0.85 0.15
C MET A 24 -7.12 -0.15 1.23
N LYS A 25 -6.55 -0.07 2.43
CA LYS A 25 -6.94 -0.95 3.54
C LYS A 25 -8.44 -0.88 3.81
N LYS A 26 -9.02 0.33 3.81
CA LYS A 26 -10.45 0.53 4.03
C LYS A 26 -11.27 -0.02 2.86
N GLU A 27 -10.88 0.31 1.63
CA GLU A 27 -11.59 -0.09 0.41
C GLU A 27 -11.60 -1.60 0.21
N VAL A 28 -10.48 -2.30 0.44
CA VAL A 28 -10.40 -3.77 0.40
C VAL A 28 -11.40 -4.37 1.39
N ASN A 29 -11.35 -3.94 2.65
CA ASN A 29 -12.20 -4.48 3.71
C ASN A 29 -13.68 -4.23 3.43
N THR A 30 -14.03 -3.07 2.88
CA THR A 30 -15.42 -2.77 2.52
C THR A 30 -15.86 -3.57 1.29
N THR A 31 -15.05 -3.59 0.22
CA THR A 31 -15.38 -4.24 -1.05
C THR A 31 -15.57 -5.74 -0.88
N LEU A 32 -14.60 -6.41 -0.26
CA LEU A 32 -14.65 -7.86 -0.09
C LEU A 32 -15.76 -8.28 0.88
N LYS A 33 -16.04 -7.48 1.92
CA LYS A 33 -17.18 -7.73 2.81
C LYS A 33 -18.51 -7.67 2.04
N VAL A 34 -18.70 -6.65 1.20
CA VAL A 34 -19.90 -6.54 0.35
C VAL A 34 -20.02 -7.73 -0.62
N MET A 35 -18.90 -8.19 -1.19
CA MET A 35 -18.89 -9.35 -2.08
C MET A 35 -19.28 -10.65 -1.35
N VAL A 36 -18.72 -10.87 -0.15
CA VAL A 36 -19.08 -12.02 0.71
C VAL A 36 -20.57 -12.00 1.06
N GLU A 37 -21.14 -10.84 1.39
CA GLU A 37 -22.57 -10.68 1.69
C GLU A 37 -23.48 -10.99 0.48
N LYS A 38 -23.00 -10.75 -0.75
CA LYS A 38 -23.73 -11.01 -2.00
C LYS A 38 -23.59 -12.44 -2.53
N CYS A 39 -22.72 -13.26 -1.93
CA CYS A 39 -22.45 -14.62 -2.38
C CYS A 39 -23.70 -15.50 -2.30
N LYS A 40 -23.95 -16.27 -3.37
CA LYS A 40 -25.08 -17.21 -3.43
C LYS A 40 -24.68 -18.65 -3.14
N THR A 41 -23.39 -18.96 -3.16
CA THR A 41 -22.85 -20.29 -2.93
C THR A 41 -21.71 -20.26 -1.91
N ALA A 42 -21.52 -21.38 -1.21
CA ALA A 42 -20.42 -21.54 -0.26
C ALA A 42 -19.05 -21.43 -0.93
N GLU A 43 -18.93 -21.89 -2.19
CA GLU A 43 -17.70 -21.82 -2.97
C GLU A 43 -17.31 -20.37 -3.31
N GLN A 44 -18.28 -19.54 -3.73
CA GLN A 44 -18.02 -18.12 -4.00
C GLN A 44 -17.58 -17.40 -2.73
N LYS A 45 -18.26 -17.67 -1.61
CA LYS A 45 -17.90 -17.11 -0.31
C LYS A 45 -16.48 -17.47 0.10
N ALA A 46 -16.12 -18.76 0.03
CA ALA A 46 -14.78 -19.23 0.38
C ALA A 46 -13.70 -18.57 -0.49
N ARG A 47 -13.97 -18.36 -1.79
CA ARG A 47 -13.06 -17.66 -2.71
C ARG A 47 -12.82 -16.20 -2.29
N TYR A 48 -13.86 -15.44 -1.97
CA TYR A 48 -13.68 -14.05 -1.54
C TYR A 48 -13.05 -13.93 -0.15
N GLU A 49 -13.30 -14.89 0.75
CA GLU A 49 -12.62 -14.96 2.05
C GLU A 49 -11.12 -15.25 1.90
N SER A 50 -10.72 -16.18 1.02
CA SER A 50 -9.31 -16.42 0.69
C SER A 50 -8.65 -15.17 0.12
N LEU A 51 -9.34 -14.51 -0.83
CA LEU A 51 -8.85 -13.27 -1.43
C LEU A 51 -8.63 -12.19 -0.38
N GLN A 52 -9.54 -12.04 0.59
CA GLN A 52 -9.38 -11.08 1.68
C GLN A 52 -8.14 -11.36 2.52
N GLN A 53 -7.90 -12.62 2.89
CA GLN A 53 -6.71 -13.00 3.66
C GLN A 53 -5.42 -12.70 2.89
N GLU A 54 -5.38 -12.99 1.59
CA GLU A 54 -4.24 -12.68 0.72
C GLU A 54 -3.95 -11.18 0.68
N PHE A 55 -4.99 -10.35 0.49
CA PHE A 55 -4.86 -8.89 0.51
C PHE A 55 -4.36 -8.37 1.87
N GLU A 56 -4.89 -8.89 2.98
CA GLU A 56 -4.49 -8.48 4.33
C GLU A 56 -3.02 -8.82 4.63
N LEU A 57 -2.56 -10.00 4.22
CA LEU A 57 -1.17 -10.42 4.37
C LEU A 57 -0.21 -9.55 3.56
N GLU A 58 -0.56 -9.26 2.30
CA GLU A 58 0.27 -8.41 1.46
C GLU A 58 0.35 -6.96 1.98
N LEU A 59 -0.78 -6.42 2.45
CA LEU A 59 -0.83 -5.10 3.07
C LEU A 59 -0.03 -5.05 4.38
N MET A 60 0.00 -6.15 5.14
CA MET A 60 0.86 -6.27 6.32
C MET A 60 2.35 -6.24 5.94
N MET A 61 2.77 -7.01 4.92
CA MET A 61 4.16 -7.01 4.46
C MET A 61 4.61 -5.63 3.96
N ILE A 62 3.77 -4.94 3.18
CA ILE A 62 4.03 -3.58 2.73
C ILE A 62 4.24 -2.64 3.92
N ARG A 63 3.38 -2.74 4.94
CA ARG A 63 3.49 -1.89 6.15
C ARG A 63 4.77 -2.14 6.92
N LEU A 64 5.17 -3.38 7.13
CA LEU A 64 6.40 -3.70 7.85
C LEU A 64 7.64 -3.12 7.16
N ASN A 65 7.69 -3.22 5.83
CA ASN A 65 8.81 -2.66 5.06
C ASN A 65 8.77 -1.13 5.02
N LEU A 66 7.58 -0.51 5.01
CA LEU A 66 7.47 0.95 5.10
C LEU A 66 7.76 1.46 6.49
N GLU A 67 7.45 0.73 7.55
CA GLU A 67 7.81 1.10 8.91
C GLU A 67 9.32 1.28 9.05
N HIS A 68 10.11 0.42 8.40
CA HIS A 68 11.56 0.63 8.31
C HIS A 68 11.94 1.96 7.65
N LEU A 69 11.32 2.30 6.51
CA LEU A 69 11.55 3.58 5.83
C LEU A 69 11.19 4.77 6.72
N LEU A 70 10.04 4.72 7.39
CA LEU A 70 9.55 5.78 8.26
C LEU A 70 10.47 5.98 9.47
N ASN A 71 10.97 4.90 10.05
CA ASN A 71 11.91 4.96 11.15
C ASN A 71 13.29 5.48 10.70
N ARG A 72 13.76 5.09 9.51
CA ARG A 72 15.07 5.51 8.99
C ARG A 72 15.12 6.99 8.64
N TYR A 73 14.01 7.53 8.13
CA TYR A 73 13.91 8.92 7.65
C TYR A 73 12.95 9.77 8.48
N GLU A 74 12.76 9.44 9.76
CA GLU A 74 11.83 10.14 10.65
C GLU A 74 12.08 11.65 10.65
N THR A 75 13.35 12.07 10.74
CA THR A 75 13.74 13.49 10.77
C THR A 75 13.41 14.20 9.45
N GLU A 76 13.69 13.60 8.30
CA GLU A 76 13.40 14.14 6.99
C GLU A 76 11.89 14.24 6.74
N LEU A 77 11.14 13.22 7.18
CA LEU A 77 9.70 13.18 7.06
C LEU A 77 9.04 14.24 7.96
N GLU A 78 9.48 14.38 9.22
CA GLU A 78 9.01 15.44 10.12
C GLU A 78 9.31 16.84 9.56
N ALA A 79 10.50 17.03 8.98
CA ALA A 79 10.88 18.28 8.35
C ALA A 79 9.90 18.70 7.23
N VAL A 80 9.51 17.75 6.37
CA VAL A 80 8.55 17.98 5.29
C VAL A 80 7.12 18.17 5.79
N ALA A 81 6.74 17.46 6.85
CA ALA A 81 5.43 17.64 7.48
C ALA A 81 5.25 19.05 8.06
N GLN A 82 6.34 19.65 8.58
CA GLN A 82 6.36 21.02 9.11
C GLN A 82 6.44 22.08 8.00
N ASP A 83 7.29 21.87 6.99
CA ASP A 83 7.42 22.75 5.84
C ASP A 83 7.71 21.95 4.57
N LYS A 84 6.74 21.95 3.66
CA LYS A 84 6.81 21.26 2.36
C LYS A 84 8.01 21.68 1.50
N ARG A 85 8.62 22.85 1.75
CA ARG A 85 9.82 23.32 1.05
C ARG A 85 11.09 22.59 1.47
N ARG A 86 11.04 21.82 2.57
CA ARG A 86 12.14 21.00 3.07
C ARG A 86 12.15 19.60 2.44
N ASP A 87 11.47 19.42 1.30
CA ASP A 87 11.42 18.15 0.59
C ASP A 87 12.81 17.66 0.16
N VAL A 88 13.02 16.37 0.33
CA VAL A 88 14.28 15.69 0.03
C VAL A 88 13.99 14.32 -0.58
N TYR A 89 14.94 13.83 -1.37
CA TYR A 89 14.88 12.48 -1.92
C TYR A 89 15.47 11.49 -0.92
N LEU A 90 14.67 10.50 -0.56
CA LEU A 90 15.02 9.39 0.30
C LEU A 90 15.51 8.23 -0.56
N ALA A 91 16.71 7.74 -0.30
CA ALA A 91 17.21 6.53 -0.94
C ALA A 91 16.48 5.33 -0.36
N LEU A 92 16.03 4.43 -1.22
CA LEU A 92 15.35 3.20 -0.81
C LEU A 92 16.33 2.03 -0.79
N ASP A 93 16.21 1.19 0.22
CA ASP A 93 16.78 -0.15 0.14
C ASP A 93 15.89 -1.09 -0.70
N SER A 94 16.36 -2.32 -0.91
CA SER A 94 15.64 -3.29 -1.73
C SER A 94 14.25 -3.66 -1.19
N HIS A 95 14.08 -3.71 0.14
CA HIS A 95 12.80 -4.08 0.76
C HIS A 95 11.80 -2.92 0.69
N GLU A 96 12.26 -1.69 0.91
CA GLU A 96 11.43 -0.48 0.81
C GLU A 96 10.99 -0.22 -0.64
N ALA A 97 11.91 -0.36 -1.60
CA ALA A 97 11.58 -0.26 -3.03
C ALA A 97 10.56 -1.32 -3.44
N THR A 98 10.74 -2.56 -2.98
CA THR A 98 9.76 -3.64 -3.21
C THR A 98 8.41 -3.30 -2.62
N ALA A 99 8.37 -2.75 -1.40
CA ALA A 99 7.11 -2.38 -0.74
C ALA A 99 6.33 -1.30 -1.51
N ILE A 100 7.03 -0.32 -2.07
CA ILE A 100 6.43 0.74 -2.88
C ILE A 100 5.84 0.18 -4.17
N GLU A 101 6.57 -0.69 -4.87
CA GLU A 101 6.06 -1.32 -6.09
C GLU A 101 4.88 -2.27 -5.80
N SER A 102 4.96 -3.04 -4.71
CA SER A 102 3.84 -3.87 -4.25
C SER A 102 2.61 -3.02 -3.89
N ALA A 103 2.78 -1.87 -3.24
CA ALA A 103 1.68 -0.95 -2.94
C ALA A 103 0.98 -0.45 -4.21
N LYS A 104 1.75 -0.10 -5.26
CA LYS A 104 1.19 0.32 -6.56
C LYS A 104 0.44 -0.82 -7.24
N SER A 105 1.01 -2.03 -7.26
CA SER A 105 0.36 -3.23 -7.82
C SER A 105 -0.92 -3.60 -7.08
N LEU A 106 -0.91 -3.53 -5.75
CA LEU A 106 -2.08 -3.78 -4.90
C LEU A 106 -3.22 -2.79 -5.23
N TYR A 107 -2.89 -1.51 -5.41
CA TYR A 107 -3.86 -0.49 -5.80
C TYR A 107 -4.52 -0.81 -7.15
N GLN A 108 -3.71 -1.17 -8.14
CA GLN A 108 -4.22 -1.52 -9.48
C GLN A 108 -5.17 -2.72 -9.44
N ARG A 109 -4.82 -3.76 -8.69
CA ARG A 109 -5.68 -4.94 -8.52
C ARG A 109 -7.00 -4.60 -7.81
N LEU A 110 -6.97 -3.74 -6.79
CA LEU A 110 -8.18 -3.28 -6.11
C LEU A 110 -9.09 -2.47 -7.04
N GLN A 111 -8.52 -1.60 -7.87
CA GLN A 111 -9.27 -0.87 -8.90
C GLN A 111 -9.91 -1.82 -9.91
N ALA A 112 -9.19 -2.85 -10.37
CA ALA A 112 -9.75 -3.84 -11.29
C ALA A 112 -10.90 -4.65 -10.66
N LEU A 113 -10.75 -5.04 -9.39
CA LEU A 113 -11.78 -5.76 -8.64
C LEU A 113 -13.05 -4.93 -8.47
N THR A 114 -12.92 -3.64 -8.13
CA THR A 114 -14.08 -2.74 -7.94
C THR A 114 -14.75 -2.34 -9.26
N GLN A 115 -14.02 -2.32 -10.39
CA GLN A 115 -14.59 -2.03 -11.72
C GLN A 115 -15.31 -3.23 -12.32
N THR A 116 -14.82 -4.46 -12.09
CA THR A 116 -15.44 -5.69 -12.61
C THR A 116 -16.82 -5.96 -12.02
N GLU A 117 -17.11 -5.40 -10.84
CA GLU A 117 -18.27 -5.73 -10.01
C GLU A 117 -19.25 -4.56 -9.87
N ARG A 118 -19.09 -3.52 -10.70
CA ARG A 118 -20.07 -2.44 -10.94
C ARG A 118 -21.03 -2.84 -12.05
#